data_AF-A0A816RIL4-F1
#
_entry.id   AF-A0A816RIL4-F1
#
_cell.length_a   1.000
_cell.length_b   1.000
_cell.length_c   1.000
_cell.angle_alpha   90.00
_cell.angle_beta   90.00
_cell.angle_gamma   90.00
#
_symmetry.space_group_name_H-M   'P 1'
#
loop_
_entity.id
_entity.type
_entity.pdbx_description
1 polymer ?
#
loop_
_entity_poly.entity_id
_entity_poly.type
_entity_poly.pdbx_seq_one_letter_code
_entity_poly.pdbx_strand_id
1 'polypeptide(L)'
;MIASFSFSTLQISIPDSIPSAPRFLPLGQHQLRFRFRARPKNLDHMELMKRLGIGCFAAKHSTREMKTEKDSGGEDLFIESAAKPDHLVVMVNGIIGSSADWKYAAEQFVKKFPDKVLVHRDESNSATLTFDGVDMMGERLANEVLSVIKNRTGLKKISFVAHSLGGLVARYAVGKLYEKPGEANSLESPSKAKSGEIAGLEPMNFITFATPHLGSRGHRQFPILCGLPFLERTASQTAHLAAGRTGKHLFLVDNDDGNLPLLIRMATDSFNFKFISALNAFKRRVAYANVNFDYMVGWRTSSIRRPNELPKPNLLATDPNYPHIVYVEHGNVDNGSCKSTSAVVKDENTDLEEEMLHGLGQLLWERVDVSFHNSKQRYVAHNTIQVKTYWLHSDGKDVVFHMMDHFCL
;
A
#
# COMPACT_ATOMS: atom_id res chain seq x y z
N MET A 1 -38.88 -28.57 56.62
CA MET A 1 -37.82 -29.59 56.74
C MET A 1 -36.70 -29.24 55.78
N ILE A 2 -35.47 -29.27 56.27
CA ILE A 2 -34.23 -28.73 55.72
C ILE A 2 -33.48 -29.82 54.92
N ALA A 3 -32.80 -29.44 53.83
CA ALA A 3 -31.47 -29.93 53.38
C ALA A 3 -31.10 -29.20 52.06
N SER A 4 -30.17 -28.23 52.00
CA SER A 4 -28.70 -28.21 52.16
C SER A 4 -27.91 -28.70 50.93
N PHE A 5 -27.17 -27.78 50.28
CA PHE A 5 -25.86 -28.05 49.67
C PHE A 5 -24.94 -26.82 49.74
N SER A 6 -23.64 -27.12 49.84
CA SER A 6 -22.53 -26.34 50.39
C SER A 6 -21.84 -25.41 49.38
N PHE A 7 -21.32 -24.27 49.85
CA PHE A 7 -20.34 -23.44 49.13
C PHE A 7 -19.03 -23.39 49.93
N SER A 8 -17.92 -23.76 49.28
CA SER A 8 -16.56 -23.68 49.82
C SER A 8 -15.92 -22.33 49.48
N THR A 9 -15.40 -21.65 50.51
CA THR A 9 -14.67 -20.37 50.41
C THR A 9 -13.17 -20.64 50.44
N LEU A 10 -12.41 -20.09 49.48
CA LEU A 10 -10.95 -20.17 49.45
C LEU A 10 -10.36 -18.90 50.11
N GLN A 11 -9.66 -19.08 51.24
CA GLN A 11 -8.86 -18.03 51.90
C GLN A 11 -7.44 -18.01 51.32
N ILE A 12 -6.91 -16.83 51.01
CA ILE A 12 -5.49 -16.59 50.72
C ILE A 12 -4.95 -15.61 51.76
N SER A 13 -3.87 -16.00 52.41
CA SER A 13 -3.18 -15.34 53.52
C SER A 13 -2.12 -14.33 53.06
N ILE A 14 -2.01 -13.21 53.78
CA ILE A 14 -1.00 -12.16 53.62
C ILE A 14 0.04 -12.31 54.75
N PRO A 15 1.36 -12.18 54.49
CA PRO A 15 2.34 -12.05 55.56
C PRO A 15 2.75 -10.59 55.81
N ASP A 16 2.75 -10.21 57.09
CA ASP A 16 3.31 -8.97 57.65
C ASP A 16 4.84 -9.06 57.80
N SER A 17 5.57 -7.98 57.50
CA SER A 17 6.69 -7.50 58.33
C SER A 17 7.32 -6.20 57.78
N ILE A 18 7.46 -5.22 58.68
CA ILE A 18 8.07 -3.89 58.54
C ILE A 18 9.47 -3.91 59.21
N PRO A 19 10.44 -3.07 58.78
CA PRO A 19 11.13 -2.26 59.79
C PRO A 19 11.35 -0.77 59.43
N SER A 20 10.91 0.08 60.37
CA SER A 20 11.39 1.38 60.87
C SER A 20 12.41 2.26 60.11
N ALA A 21 12.03 3.53 59.98
CA ALA A 21 12.86 4.70 59.64
C ALA A 21 13.64 5.28 60.86
N PRO A 22 14.56 6.24 60.63
CA PRO A 22 14.91 7.26 61.62
C PRO A 22 14.48 8.68 61.22
N ARG A 23 14.33 9.54 62.24
CA ARG A 23 13.64 10.85 62.26
C ARG A 23 14.55 12.06 61.96
N PHE A 24 13.87 13.11 61.49
CA PHE A 24 14.14 14.56 61.30
C PHE A 24 15.13 15.32 62.19
N LEU A 25 15.65 16.46 61.65
CA LEU A 25 15.47 17.86 62.11
C LEU A 25 15.99 18.89 61.03
N PRO A 26 15.65 20.21 61.07
CA PRO A 26 15.21 20.99 59.89
C PRO A 26 15.95 22.34 59.65
N LEU A 27 15.42 23.14 58.71
CA LEU A 27 15.59 24.58 58.38
C LEU A 27 16.47 24.97 57.18
N GLY A 28 15.86 25.75 56.27
CA GLY A 28 16.53 26.48 55.20
C GLY A 28 15.59 26.90 54.08
N GLN A 29 14.75 27.93 54.30
CA GLN A 29 14.01 28.60 53.23
C GLN A 29 14.98 29.27 52.25
N HIS A 30 14.98 28.84 50.98
CA HIS A 30 15.42 29.70 49.87
C HIS A 30 14.44 29.60 48.71
N GLN A 31 13.62 30.65 48.59
CA GLN A 31 12.86 30.96 47.38
C GLN A 31 13.86 31.38 46.27
N LEU A 32 13.96 30.61 45.19
CA LEU A 32 14.46 31.16 43.92
C LEU A 32 13.28 31.62 43.06
N ARG A 33 13.04 32.93 43.07
CA ARG A 33 12.23 33.64 42.07
C ARG A 33 13.05 33.76 40.78
N PHE A 34 12.63 33.11 39.71
CA PHE A 34 13.04 33.50 38.36
C PHE A 34 11.98 34.43 37.75
N ARG A 35 12.32 35.72 37.73
CA ARG A 35 11.67 36.77 36.93
C ARG A 35 12.36 36.77 35.57
N PHE A 36 11.64 36.50 34.48
CA PHE A 36 12.13 36.83 33.14
C PHE A 36 11.26 37.90 32.51
N ARG A 37 11.96 38.99 32.16
CA ARG A 37 11.49 40.25 31.57
C ARG A 37 11.50 40.11 30.05
N ALA A 38 10.49 40.67 29.39
CA ALA A 38 10.33 40.58 27.94
C ALA A 38 11.13 41.64 27.15
N ARG A 39 11.50 41.25 25.90
CA ARG A 39 11.85 42.00 24.65
C ARG A 39 13.30 42.53 24.45
N PRO A 40 13.78 42.77 23.19
CA PRO A 40 13.52 42.08 21.89
C PRO A 40 14.74 41.94 20.89
N LYS A 41 14.51 41.22 19.77
CA LYS A 41 15.03 41.31 18.35
C LYS A 41 16.48 40.89 17.91
N ASN A 42 16.47 39.91 16.98
CA ASN A 42 17.20 39.67 15.70
C ASN A 42 18.72 39.90 15.53
N LEU A 43 19.40 38.91 14.88
CA LEU A 43 20.31 39.05 13.71
C LEU A 43 20.70 37.62 13.22
N ASP A 44 19.96 37.03 12.28
CA ASP A 44 20.30 36.77 10.87
C ASP A 44 21.65 36.07 10.58
N HIS A 45 21.59 34.74 10.49
CA HIS A 45 22.71 33.85 10.13
C HIS A 45 22.65 33.41 8.65
N MET A 46 21.66 33.91 7.89
CA MET A 46 21.41 33.51 6.50
C MET A 46 22.08 34.44 5.47
N GLU A 47 22.55 35.61 5.89
CA GLU A 47 23.18 36.60 5.00
C GLU A 47 24.68 36.35 4.76
N LEU A 48 25.35 35.58 5.64
CA LEU A 48 26.76 35.24 5.48
C LEU A 48 27.01 34.18 4.39
N MET A 49 26.02 33.31 4.13
CA MET A 49 26.13 32.25 3.12
C MET A 49 25.84 32.71 1.68
N LYS A 50 25.40 33.96 1.48
CA LYS A 50 25.14 34.55 0.16
C LYS A 50 26.36 35.24 -0.48
N ARG A 51 27.49 35.34 0.20
CA ARG A 51 28.65 36.15 -0.24
C ARG A 51 29.83 35.38 -0.84
N LEU A 52 29.70 34.08 -1.10
CA LEU A 52 30.76 33.30 -1.75
C LEU A 52 30.25 32.72 -3.07
N GLY A 53 30.19 33.57 -4.09
CA GLY A 53 30.03 33.16 -5.47
C GLY A 53 31.40 32.99 -6.16
N ILE A 54 31.51 32.03 -7.08
CA ILE A 54 31.84 32.20 -8.51
C ILE A 54 32.25 30.83 -9.09
N GLY A 55 31.61 30.46 -10.21
CA GLY A 55 32.01 29.33 -11.04
C GLY A 55 31.03 29.12 -12.19
N CYS A 56 31.17 29.91 -13.26
CA CYS A 56 30.34 29.90 -14.45
C CYS A 56 30.36 28.56 -15.21
N PHE A 57 29.20 27.89 -15.31
CA PHE A 57 28.77 27.17 -16.51
C PHE A 57 27.26 27.35 -16.65
N ALA A 58 26.86 28.22 -17.59
CA ALA A 58 25.47 28.42 -17.94
C ALA A 58 25.00 27.24 -18.81
N ALA A 59 24.55 26.16 -18.17
CA ALA A 59 23.65 25.21 -18.81
C ALA A 59 22.24 25.81 -18.78
N LYS A 60 21.70 26.19 -19.95
CA LYS A 60 20.27 26.48 -20.12
C LYS A 60 19.48 25.18 -19.92
N HIS A 61 19.34 24.73 -18.68
CA HIS A 61 18.18 23.92 -18.31
C HIS A 61 17.02 24.88 -18.13
N SER A 62 16.10 24.89 -19.09
CA SER A 62 14.74 25.34 -18.84
C SER A 62 14.21 24.48 -17.69
N THR A 63 14.25 24.99 -16.47
CA THR A 63 13.54 24.41 -15.33
C THR A 63 12.05 24.56 -15.63
N ARG A 64 11.49 23.59 -16.35
CA ARG A 64 10.04 23.47 -16.48
C ARG A 64 9.50 23.29 -15.06
N GLU A 65 8.63 24.20 -14.66
CA GLU A 65 8.12 24.25 -13.30
C GLU A 65 7.13 23.10 -13.08
N MET A 66 7.35 22.33 -12.01
CA MET A 66 6.44 21.26 -11.60
C MET A 66 5.25 21.90 -10.88
N LYS A 67 4.04 21.64 -11.36
CA LYS A 67 2.81 22.09 -10.71
C LYS A 67 2.26 21.01 -9.80
N THR A 68 1.71 21.44 -8.68
CA THR A 68 0.95 20.59 -7.77
C THR A 68 -0.39 21.27 -7.52
N GLU A 69 -1.47 20.61 -7.91
CA GLU A 69 -2.83 21.09 -7.72
C GLU A 69 -3.52 20.18 -6.69
N LYS A 70 -4.12 20.77 -5.66
CA LYS A 70 -5.04 20.06 -4.76
C LYS A 70 -6.43 20.20 -5.34
N ASP A 71 -6.94 19.15 -5.96
CA ASP A 71 -8.30 19.11 -6.50
C ASP A 71 -8.87 17.68 -6.39
N SER A 72 -10.20 17.54 -6.46
CA SER A 72 -10.91 16.26 -6.57
C SER A 72 -10.68 15.25 -5.45
N GLY A 73 -10.17 15.69 -4.29
CA GLY A 73 -9.96 14.81 -3.14
C GLY A 73 -8.57 14.20 -3.03
N GLY A 74 -7.59 14.68 -3.83
CA GLY A 74 -6.18 14.25 -3.79
C GLY A 74 -5.19 15.32 -4.30
N GLU A 75 -3.97 14.90 -4.65
CA GLU A 75 -2.90 15.77 -5.16
C GLU A 75 -2.47 15.39 -6.59
N ASP A 76 -2.69 16.32 -7.54
CA ASP A 76 -2.33 16.18 -8.96
C ASP A 76 -0.98 16.83 -9.27
N LEU A 77 -0.09 16.07 -9.88
CA LEU A 77 1.29 16.46 -10.21
C LEU A 77 1.52 16.32 -11.71
N PHE A 78 2.00 17.39 -12.33
CA PHE A 78 2.38 17.40 -13.74
C PHE A 78 3.40 18.52 -14.01
N ILE A 79 4.09 18.42 -15.15
CA ILE A 79 4.93 19.50 -15.66
C ILE A 79 4.11 20.31 -16.66
N GLU A 80 4.09 21.63 -16.49
CA GLU A 80 3.38 22.51 -17.42
C GLU A 80 4.11 22.56 -18.77
N SER A 81 3.36 22.32 -19.84
CA SER A 81 3.84 22.32 -21.22
C SER A 81 2.73 22.67 -22.19
N ALA A 82 3.10 22.93 -23.44
CA ALA A 82 2.16 23.23 -24.51
C ALA A 82 1.23 22.04 -24.82
N ALA A 83 1.68 20.80 -24.60
CA ALA A 83 0.88 19.59 -24.69
C ALA A 83 0.37 19.19 -23.30
N LYS A 84 -0.93 18.88 -23.19
CA LYS A 84 -1.51 18.35 -21.96
C LYS A 84 -1.24 16.83 -21.86
N PRO A 85 -0.92 16.30 -20.66
CA PRO A 85 -0.75 14.87 -20.47
C PRO A 85 -2.04 14.11 -20.77
N ASP A 86 -1.93 12.97 -21.44
CA ASP A 86 -3.06 12.10 -21.80
C ASP A 86 -3.11 10.78 -21.01
N HIS A 87 -2.16 10.56 -20.11
CA HIS A 87 -2.08 9.36 -19.28
C HIS A 87 -2.19 9.69 -17.78
N LEU A 88 -3.29 9.28 -17.16
CA LEU A 88 -3.50 9.36 -15.72
C LEU A 88 -2.78 8.21 -15.00
N VAL A 89 -1.95 8.53 -14.02
CA VAL A 89 -1.28 7.58 -13.12
C VAL A 89 -1.80 7.80 -11.71
N VAL A 90 -2.63 6.89 -11.22
CA VAL A 90 -3.22 6.91 -9.88
C VAL A 90 -2.30 6.17 -8.91
N MET A 91 -1.79 6.87 -7.90
CA MET A 91 -0.93 6.31 -6.86
C MET A 91 -1.74 6.11 -5.58
N VAL A 92 -1.78 4.87 -5.06
CA VAL A 92 -2.69 4.45 -3.99
C VAL A 92 -1.92 4.06 -2.71
N ASN A 93 -2.18 4.73 -1.58
CA ASN A 93 -1.45 4.50 -0.33
C ASN A 93 -1.87 3.22 0.44
N GLY A 94 -0.96 2.73 1.28
CA GLY A 94 -1.19 1.61 2.18
C GLY A 94 -1.93 1.99 3.48
N ILE A 95 -2.00 1.03 4.41
CA ILE A 95 -2.63 1.22 5.73
C ILE A 95 -1.89 2.29 6.54
N ILE A 96 -2.62 3.17 7.24
CA ILE A 96 -2.07 4.33 7.97
C ILE A 96 -1.23 5.25 7.04
N GLY A 97 -1.43 5.14 5.72
CA GLY A 97 -0.74 5.93 4.72
C GLY A 97 -1.42 7.28 4.44
N SER A 98 -0.82 8.02 3.53
CA SER A 98 -1.37 9.23 2.92
C SER A 98 -0.73 9.45 1.55
N SER A 99 -1.26 10.41 0.78
CA SER A 99 -0.66 10.88 -0.48
C SER A 99 0.84 11.20 -0.36
N ALA A 100 1.33 11.62 0.81
CA ALA A 100 2.73 11.96 1.02
C ALA A 100 3.68 10.75 0.86
N ASP A 101 3.19 9.53 1.06
CA ASP A 101 3.98 8.30 0.92
C ASP A 101 4.48 8.10 -0.52
N TRP A 102 3.74 8.65 -1.50
CA TRP A 102 4.06 8.59 -2.91
C TRP A 102 4.79 9.82 -3.45
N LYS A 103 5.12 10.79 -2.60
CA LYS A 103 5.73 12.06 -3.02
C LYS A 103 6.99 11.85 -3.87
N TYR A 104 7.92 11.01 -3.41
CA TYR A 104 9.16 10.75 -4.14
C TYR A 104 8.90 10.16 -5.53
N ALA A 105 8.10 9.08 -5.60
CA ALA A 105 7.82 8.41 -6.87
C ALA A 105 7.08 9.34 -7.84
N ALA A 106 6.09 10.10 -7.37
CA ALA A 106 5.34 11.04 -8.20
C ALA A 106 6.24 12.13 -8.79
N GLU A 107 7.13 12.72 -7.97
CA GLU A 107 8.12 13.69 -8.45
C GLU A 107 9.06 13.10 -9.49
N GLN A 108 9.50 11.84 -9.34
CA GLN A 108 10.35 11.20 -10.34
C GLN A 108 9.57 10.90 -11.63
N PHE A 109 8.32 10.44 -11.53
CA PHE A 109 7.46 10.15 -12.69
C PHE A 109 7.30 11.36 -13.61
N VAL A 110 6.89 12.51 -13.04
CA VAL A 110 6.66 13.72 -13.83
C VAL A 110 7.97 14.25 -14.44
N LYS A 111 9.11 14.07 -13.74
CA LYS A 111 10.45 14.43 -14.26
C LYS A 111 10.87 13.54 -15.43
N LYS A 112 10.60 12.23 -15.36
CA LYS A 112 11.00 11.27 -16.40
C LYS A 112 10.10 11.30 -17.62
N PHE A 113 8.80 11.52 -17.41
CA PHE A 113 7.79 11.55 -18.46
C PHE A 113 7.12 12.92 -18.55
N PRO A 114 7.90 13.99 -18.81
CA PRO A 114 7.33 15.32 -18.93
C PRO A 114 6.27 15.33 -20.03
N ASP A 115 5.15 15.99 -19.76
CA ASP A 115 4.06 16.24 -20.71
C ASP A 115 3.26 14.99 -21.14
N LYS A 116 3.60 13.80 -20.62
CA LYS A 116 2.91 12.53 -20.95
C LYS A 116 1.97 12.08 -19.85
N VAL A 117 2.39 12.23 -18.59
CA VAL A 117 1.66 11.73 -17.43
C VAL A 117 1.09 12.85 -16.57
N LEU A 118 -0.13 12.62 -16.09
CA LEU A 118 -0.71 13.30 -14.94
C LEU A 118 -0.66 12.31 -13.78
N VAL A 119 0.11 12.61 -12.74
CA VAL A 119 0.19 11.75 -11.56
C VAL A 119 -0.78 12.25 -10.50
N HIS A 120 -1.76 11.42 -10.15
CA HIS A 120 -2.70 11.70 -9.07
C HIS A 120 -2.36 10.84 -7.86
N ARG A 121 -2.10 11.47 -6.72
CA ARG A 121 -1.88 10.78 -5.43
C ARG A 121 -3.18 10.83 -4.63
N ASP A 122 -3.71 9.66 -4.30
CA ASP A 122 -4.98 9.55 -3.59
C ASP A 122 -4.92 10.20 -2.20
N GLU A 123 -5.95 10.93 -1.80
CA GLU A 123 -6.13 11.34 -0.39
C GLU A 123 -7.43 10.82 0.22
N SER A 124 -8.33 10.24 -0.57
CA SER A 124 -9.62 9.75 -0.07
C SER A 124 -9.49 8.66 1.00
N ASN A 125 -8.35 7.98 1.10
CA ASN A 125 -8.08 6.89 2.04
C ASN A 125 -6.88 7.16 2.95
N SER A 126 -6.85 8.33 3.58
CA SER A 126 -5.76 8.72 4.49
C SER A 126 -6.00 8.30 5.96
N ALA A 127 -4.91 8.01 6.68
CA ALA A 127 -4.88 7.83 8.13
C ALA A 127 -5.92 6.81 8.65
N THR A 128 -6.82 7.22 9.55
CA THR A 128 -7.80 6.31 10.19
C THR A 128 -8.83 5.75 9.22
N LEU A 129 -9.05 6.43 8.08
CA LEU A 129 -9.98 5.95 7.06
C LEU A 129 -9.49 4.69 6.34
N THR A 130 -8.23 4.30 6.56
CA THR A 130 -7.67 3.03 6.05
C THR A 130 -8.20 1.79 6.77
N PHE A 131 -8.94 1.96 7.87
CA PHE A 131 -9.54 0.87 8.66
C PHE A 131 -11.00 0.58 8.28
N ASP A 132 -11.59 1.36 7.36
CA ASP A 132 -13.00 1.28 6.95
C ASP A 132 -13.35 0.06 6.10
N GLY A 133 -12.36 -0.73 5.66
CA GLY A 133 -12.58 -1.86 4.75
C GLY A 133 -12.18 -1.56 3.31
N VAL A 134 -11.64 -2.58 2.64
CA VAL A 134 -11.22 -2.52 1.22
C VAL A 134 -12.35 -2.09 0.29
N ASP A 135 -13.59 -2.50 0.57
CA ASP A 135 -14.78 -2.11 -0.19
C ASP A 135 -15.07 -0.62 -0.11
N MET A 136 -15.18 -0.07 1.12
CA MET A 136 -15.47 1.33 1.35
C MET A 136 -14.35 2.24 0.83
N MET A 137 -13.09 1.82 1.00
CA MET A 137 -11.95 2.54 0.45
C MET A 137 -11.93 2.48 -1.08
N GLY A 138 -12.26 1.32 -1.66
CA GLY A 138 -12.30 1.13 -3.10
C GLY A 138 -13.41 1.94 -3.78
N GLU A 139 -14.58 2.03 -3.14
CA GLU A 139 -15.67 2.91 -3.61
C GLU A 139 -15.26 4.39 -3.57
N ARG A 140 -14.59 4.82 -2.49
CA ARG A 140 -14.06 6.19 -2.37
C ARG A 140 -13.02 6.50 -3.45
N LEU A 141 -12.07 5.58 -3.66
CA LEU A 141 -11.06 5.72 -4.71
C LEU A 141 -11.69 5.77 -6.11
N ALA A 142 -12.69 4.93 -6.39
CA ALA A 142 -13.40 4.94 -7.67
C ALA A 142 -14.06 6.29 -7.93
N ASN A 143 -14.75 6.85 -6.93
CA ASN A 143 -15.38 8.17 -7.03
C ASN A 143 -14.36 9.31 -7.20
N GLU A 144 -13.23 9.25 -6.49
CA GLU A 144 -12.11 10.20 -6.64
C GLU A 144 -11.55 10.17 -8.07
N VAL A 145 -11.28 8.98 -8.62
CA VAL A 145 -10.79 8.81 -9.99
C VAL A 145 -11.77 9.40 -11.01
N LEU A 146 -13.08 9.16 -10.86
CA LEU A 146 -14.10 9.75 -11.73
C LEU A 146 -14.11 11.28 -11.67
N SER A 147 -13.92 11.86 -10.48
CA SER A 147 -13.81 13.32 -10.31
C SER A 147 -12.60 13.88 -11.05
N VAL A 148 -11.42 13.25 -10.91
CA VAL A 148 -10.20 13.64 -11.61
C VAL A 148 -10.39 13.59 -13.13
N ILE A 149 -10.97 12.51 -13.64
CA ILE A 149 -11.22 12.35 -15.08
C ILE A 149 -12.17 13.43 -15.60
N LYS A 150 -13.24 13.74 -14.86
CA LYS A 150 -14.20 14.78 -15.23
C LYS A 150 -13.58 16.18 -15.29
N ASN A 151 -12.64 16.48 -14.39
CA ASN A 151 -11.99 17.79 -14.30
C ASN A 151 -10.81 17.94 -15.28
N ARG A 152 -10.38 16.86 -15.93
CA ARG A 152 -9.21 16.84 -16.82
C ARG A 152 -9.57 16.41 -18.24
N THR A 153 -9.65 17.37 -19.15
CA THR A 153 -9.90 17.09 -20.57
C THR A 153 -8.68 16.46 -21.25
N GLY A 154 -8.89 15.43 -22.07
CA GLY A 154 -7.87 14.89 -22.97
C GLY A 154 -7.14 13.65 -22.44
N LEU A 155 -7.49 13.17 -21.25
CA LEU A 155 -7.05 11.86 -20.76
C LEU A 155 -7.57 10.75 -21.68
N LYS A 156 -6.71 9.79 -21.99
CA LYS A 156 -6.98 8.62 -22.84
C LYS A 156 -6.57 7.32 -22.17
N LYS A 157 -5.60 7.36 -21.27
CA LYS A 157 -4.99 6.20 -20.64
C LYS A 157 -5.03 6.32 -19.13
N ILE A 158 -5.12 5.18 -18.45
CA ILE A 158 -5.08 5.10 -16.99
C ILE A 158 -4.12 4.02 -16.51
N SER A 159 -3.47 4.25 -15.39
CA SER A 159 -2.65 3.27 -14.69
C SER A 159 -2.77 3.43 -13.19
N PHE A 160 -2.61 2.31 -12.48
CA PHE A 160 -2.62 2.27 -11.02
C PHE A 160 -1.25 1.79 -10.53
N VAL A 161 -0.72 2.49 -9.53
CA VAL A 161 0.48 2.12 -8.79
C VAL A 161 0.12 2.13 -7.32
N ALA A 162 0.21 0.99 -6.65
CA ALA A 162 -0.35 0.86 -5.32
C ALA A 162 0.60 0.13 -4.36
N HIS A 163 0.52 0.46 -3.07
CA HIS A 163 1.38 -0.11 -2.04
C HIS A 163 0.58 -0.77 -0.95
N SER A 164 1.02 -1.96 -0.53
CA SER A 164 0.43 -2.67 0.60
C SER A 164 -1.07 -2.84 0.42
N LEU A 165 -1.87 -2.50 1.44
CA LEU A 165 -3.32 -2.46 1.41
C LEU A 165 -3.89 -1.70 0.19
N GLY A 166 -3.22 -0.65 -0.27
CA GLY A 166 -3.63 0.14 -1.42
C GLY A 166 -3.80 -0.69 -2.69
N GLY A 167 -3.06 -1.78 -2.85
CA GLY A 167 -3.22 -2.66 -4.03
C GLY A 167 -4.54 -3.44 -4.03
N LEU A 168 -5.06 -3.78 -2.86
CA LEU A 168 -6.40 -4.37 -2.73
C LEU A 168 -7.49 -3.31 -2.96
N VAL A 169 -7.28 -2.09 -2.46
CA VAL A 169 -8.17 -0.94 -2.69
C VAL A 169 -8.24 -0.60 -4.19
N ALA A 170 -7.09 -0.55 -4.86
CA ALA A 170 -6.99 -0.33 -6.29
C ALA A 170 -7.69 -1.45 -7.07
N ARG A 171 -7.51 -2.71 -6.67
CA ARG A 171 -8.21 -3.86 -7.29
C ARG A 171 -9.74 -3.71 -7.18
N TYR A 172 -10.24 -3.29 -6.02
CA TYR A 172 -11.67 -3.05 -5.85
C TYR A 172 -12.14 -1.92 -6.78
N ALA A 173 -11.44 -0.78 -6.75
CA ALA A 173 -11.78 0.40 -7.54
C ALA A 173 -11.81 0.11 -9.05
N VAL A 174 -10.81 -0.61 -9.60
CA VAL A 174 -10.81 -0.95 -11.03
C VAL A 174 -11.97 -1.88 -11.40
N GLY A 175 -12.38 -2.80 -10.52
CA GLY A 175 -13.57 -3.62 -10.74
C GLY A 175 -14.87 -2.83 -10.74
N LYS A 176 -14.93 -1.72 -9.98
CA LYS A 176 -16.05 -0.78 -9.96
C LYS A 176 -16.09 0.13 -11.19
N LEU A 177 -14.92 0.56 -11.67
CA LEU A 177 -14.76 1.47 -12.81
C LEU A 177 -14.79 0.75 -14.17
N TYR A 178 -14.81 -0.58 -14.18
CA TYR A 178 -14.77 -1.38 -15.40
C TYR A 178 -16.08 -1.32 -16.18
N GLU A 179 -15.99 -0.90 -17.44
CA GLU A 179 -17.14 -0.80 -18.33
C GLU A 179 -17.42 -2.14 -19.03
N LYS A 180 -18.58 -2.73 -18.69
CA LYS A 180 -18.95 -4.05 -19.20
C LYS A 180 -19.36 -3.98 -20.67
N PRO A 181 -19.01 -5.01 -21.47
CA PRO A 181 -19.57 -5.17 -22.81
C PRO A 181 -21.10 -5.26 -22.75
N GLY A 182 -21.78 -4.31 -23.40
CA GLY A 182 -23.24 -4.36 -23.63
C GLY A 182 -24.11 -3.59 -22.62
N GLU A 183 -23.56 -3.05 -21.53
CA GLU A 183 -24.30 -2.17 -20.59
C GLU A 183 -24.27 -0.69 -21.05
N ALA A 184 -24.52 -0.43 -22.34
CA ALA A 184 -24.70 0.92 -22.86
C ALA A 184 -26.11 1.46 -22.54
N ASN A 185 -26.46 1.54 -21.25
CA ASN A 185 -27.77 2.01 -20.78
C ASN A 185 -27.68 3.33 -20.01
N SER A 186 -26.91 4.31 -20.51
CA SER A 186 -27.01 5.70 -20.07
C SER A 186 -27.31 6.60 -21.26
N LEU A 187 -28.52 7.14 -21.26
CA LEU A 187 -29.20 7.82 -22.36
C LEU A 187 -28.62 9.20 -22.75
N GLU A 188 -27.42 9.58 -22.29
CA GLU A 188 -26.93 10.96 -22.40
C GLU A 188 -25.54 11.15 -23.03
N SER A 189 -24.91 10.13 -23.60
CA SER A 189 -23.74 10.34 -24.50
C SER A 189 -23.52 9.16 -25.45
N PRO A 190 -23.65 9.35 -26.78
CA PRO A 190 -23.43 8.30 -27.78
C PRO A 190 -21.93 8.14 -28.10
N SER A 191 -21.06 8.15 -27.10
CA SER A 191 -19.70 7.64 -27.26
C SER A 191 -19.76 6.14 -27.06
N LYS A 192 -19.44 5.37 -28.11
CA LYS A 192 -19.27 3.91 -28.06
C LYS A 192 -18.27 3.56 -26.95
N ALA A 193 -18.74 3.32 -25.73
CA ALA A 193 -17.95 2.78 -24.64
C ALA A 193 -17.30 1.49 -25.17
N LYS A 194 -15.98 1.49 -25.32
CA LYS A 194 -15.30 0.29 -25.76
C LYS A 194 -15.25 -0.63 -24.54
N SER A 195 -15.94 -1.76 -24.65
CA SER A 195 -15.82 -2.85 -23.68
C SER A 195 -14.36 -3.05 -23.27
N GLY A 196 -14.08 -3.01 -21.97
CA GLY A 196 -12.72 -3.19 -21.46
C GLY A 196 -12.02 -1.90 -21.01
N GLU A 197 -12.66 -0.74 -21.12
CA GLU A 197 -12.14 0.51 -20.55
C GLU A 197 -12.35 0.59 -19.03
N ILE A 198 -11.51 1.37 -18.36
CA ILE A 198 -11.63 1.71 -16.94
C ILE A 198 -12.01 3.19 -16.88
N ALA A 199 -13.28 3.47 -16.54
CA ALA A 199 -13.85 4.83 -16.57
C ALA A 199 -13.62 5.56 -17.90
N GLY A 200 -13.88 4.88 -19.02
CA GLY A 200 -13.70 5.39 -20.38
C GLY A 200 -12.24 5.60 -20.81
N LEU A 201 -11.26 5.15 -20.01
CA LEU A 201 -9.83 5.26 -20.31
C LEU A 201 -9.23 3.88 -20.61
N GLU A 202 -8.25 3.87 -21.51
CA GLU A 202 -7.47 2.67 -21.85
C GLU A 202 -6.58 2.25 -20.67
N PRO A 203 -6.79 1.05 -20.08
CA PRO A 203 -5.98 0.59 -18.95
C PRO A 203 -4.59 0.10 -19.40
N MET A 204 -3.54 0.76 -18.91
CA MET A 204 -2.15 0.49 -19.33
C MET A 204 -1.38 -0.37 -18.32
N ASN A 205 -1.24 0.08 -17.07
CA ASN A 205 -0.47 -0.62 -16.04
C ASN A 205 -1.27 -0.78 -14.75
N PHE A 206 -1.24 -1.98 -14.16
CA PHE A 206 -1.66 -2.25 -12.78
C PHE A 206 -0.46 -2.78 -12.00
N ILE A 207 0.15 -1.92 -11.18
CA ILE A 207 1.41 -2.18 -10.50
C ILE A 207 1.18 -2.16 -9.00
N THR A 208 1.68 -3.18 -8.31
CA THR A 208 1.55 -3.30 -6.85
C THR A 208 2.88 -3.55 -6.18
N PHE A 209 3.07 -2.95 -5.01
CA PHE A 209 4.26 -3.08 -4.17
C PHE A 209 3.88 -3.66 -2.82
N ALA A 210 4.43 -4.81 -2.47
CA ALA A 210 4.19 -5.48 -1.18
C ALA A 210 2.71 -5.58 -0.82
N THR A 211 1.82 -5.83 -1.78
CA THR A 211 0.37 -5.93 -1.56
C THR A 211 -0.02 -7.33 -1.07
N PRO A 212 -0.82 -7.48 0.00
CA PRO A 212 -1.26 -8.80 0.46
C PRO A 212 -2.40 -9.35 -0.42
N HIS A 213 -2.10 -9.73 -1.66
CA HIS A 213 -3.11 -10.11 -2.67
C HIS A 213 -3.99 -11.31 -2.26
N LEU A 214 -3.46 -12.18 -1.41
CA LEU A 214 -4.13 -13.38 -0.87
C LEU A 214 -4.56 -13.17 0.60
N GLY A 215 -4.50 -11.94 1.11
CA GLY A 215 -4.68 -11.63 2.53
C GLY A 215 -3.45 -11.92 3.39
N SER A 216 -3.68 -11.95 4.70
CA SER A 216 -2.65 -12.04 5.76
C SER A 216 -2.89 -13.22 6.71
N ARG A 217 -3.89 -14.09 6.45
CA ARG A 217 -4.20 -15.25 7.29
C ARG A 217 -3.09 -16.32 7.19
N GLY A 218 -2.78 -17.02 8.27
CA GLY A 218 -1.91 -18.22 8.28
C GLY A 218 -0.40 -17.98 8.05
N HIS A 219 0.02 -16.75 7.79
CA HIS A 219 1.44 -16.42 7.65
C HIS A 219 2.02 -16.19 9.07
N ARG A 220 3.09 -16.90 9.45
CA ARG A 220 3.84 -16.66 10.72
C ARG A 220 4.53 -15.28 10.78
N GLN A 221 4.06 -14.33 9.97
CA GLN A 221 4.49 -12.95 9.86
C GLN A 221 3.49 -12.10 10.65
N PHE A 222 3.74 -11.97 11.95
CA PHE A 222 3.10 -11.03 12.85
C PHE A 222 4.20 -10.42 13.72
N PRO A 223 4.18 -9.09 13.93
CA PRO A 223 3.13 -8.45 14.73
C PRO A 223 2.31 -7.46 13.90
N ILE A 224 1.11 -7.87 13.49
CA ILE A 224 0.14 -7.06 12.74
C ILE A 224 -0.51 -6.04 13.66
N LEU A 225 0.21 -4.96 13.93
CA LEU A 225 -0.37 -3.71 14.44
C LEU A 225 0.56 -2.51 14.27
N CYS A 226 1.40 -2.51 13.23
CA CYS A 226 2.15 -1.32 12.81
C CYS A 226 2.90 -0.60 13.96
N GLY A 227 3.40 -1.33 14.96
CA GLY A 227 4.10 -0.75 16.11
C GLY A 227 3.23 0.00 17.13
N LEU A 228 1.93 -0.29 17.25
CA LEU A 228 1.04 0.21 18.31
C LEU A 228 1.04 -0.73 19.54
N PRO A 229 1.77 -0.41 20.64
CA PRO A 229 1.94 -1.32 21.77
C PRO A 229 0.65 -1.57 22.58
N PHE A 230 -0.39 -0.74 22.40
CA PHE A 230 -1.63 -0.84 23.17
C PHE A 230 -2.50 -2.03 22.77
N LEU A 231 -2.40 -2.53 21.53
CA LEU A 231 -3.17 -3.68 21.07
C LEU A 231 -2.42 -5.02 21.19
N GLU A 232 -1.12 -4.99 21.49
CA GLU A 232 -0.30 -6.19 21.70
C GLU A 232 -0.63 -6.95 22.99
N ARG A 233 -1.34 -6.33 23.95
CA ARG A 233 -1.59 -6.95 25.25
C ARG A 233 -2.74 -7.97 25.27
N THR A 234 -3.52 -8.12 24.19
CA THR A 234 -4.77 -8.88 24.28
C THR A 234 -5.25 -9.66 23.04
N ALA A 235 -4.46 -9.89 21.98
CA ALA A 235 -5.08 -10.43 20.76
C ALA A 235 -4.21 -11.28 19.82
N SER A 236 -4.25 -12.61 19.98
CA SER A 236 -4.14 -13.52 18.82
C SER A 236 -5.52 -13.96 18.31
N GLN A 237 -6.57 -13.91 19.15
CA GLN A 237 -7.95 -14.25 18.77
C GLN A 237 -8.80 -13.03 18.36
N THR A 238 -8.32 -11.81 18.63
CA THR A 238 -9.07 -10.54 18.49
C THR A 238 -8.45 -9.58 17.47
N ALA A 239 -7.40 -9.98 16.75
CA ALA A 239 -6.64 -9.09 15.85
C ALA A 239 -7.46 -8.55 14.67
N HIS A 240 -8.50 -9.26 14.25
CA HIS A 240 -9.45 -8.79 13.24
C HIS A 240 -10.40 -7.69 13.77
N LEU A 241 -10.62 -7.61 15.09
CA LEU A 241 -11.42 -6.55 15.74
C LEU A 241 -10.61 -5.27 15.96
N ALA A 242 -9.30 -5.42 16.15
CA ALA A 242 -8.32 -4.36 16.35
C ALA A 242 -8.11 -3.45 15.11
N ALA A 243 -8.18 -4.01 13.90
CA ALA A 243 -7.92 -3.32 12.63
C ALA A 243 -9.21 -2.97 11.86
N GLY A 244 -10.35 -2.89 12.54
CA GLY A 244 -11.62 -2.52 11.93
C GLY A 244 -12.09 -3.49 10.84
N ARG A 245 -12.85 -2.99 9.86
CA ARG A 245 -13.36 -3.79 8.74
C ARG A 245 -12.24 -4.23 7.81
N THR A 246 -11.19 -3.42 7.65
CA THR A 246 -9.97 -3.77 6.92
C THR A 246 -9.31 -5.04 7.47
N GLY A 247 -9.20 -5.16 8.79
CA GLY A 247 -8.69 -6.36 9.45
C GLY A 247 -9.50 -7.61 9.08
N LYS A 248 -10.83 -7.49 9.11
CA LYS A 248 -11.72 -8.61 8.74
C LYS A 248 -11.47 -9.10 7.31
N HIS A 249 -11.33 -8.18 6.36
CA HIS A 249 -11.02 -8.50 4.96
C HIS A 249 -9.64 -9.16 4.81
N LEU A 250 -8.59 -8.60 5.42
CA LEU A 250 -7.24 -9.15 5.33
C LEU A 250 -7.12 -10.56 5.95
N PHE A 251 -7.90 -10.86 6.99
CA PHE A 251 -7.90 -12.17 7.64
C PHE A 251 -8.96 -13.15 7.11
N LEU A 252 -9.71 -12.76 6.07
CA LEU A 252 -10.76 -13.57 5.45
C LEU A 252 -11.81 -14.04 6.48
N VAL A 253 -12.18 -13.15 7.41
CA VAL A 253 -13.19 -13.42 8.45
C VAL A 253 -14.43 -12.54 8.29
N ASP A 254 -14.50 -11.74 7.24
CA ASP A 254 -15.71 -11.09 6.82
C ASP A 254 -16.68 -12.10 6.19
N ASN A 255 -17.96 -11.87 6.46
CA ASN A 255 -19.07 -12.68 5.95
C ASN A 255 -20.27 -11.74 5.80
N ASP A 256 -20.12 -10.74 4.93
CA ASP A 256 -21.16 -9.75 4.71
C ASP A 256 -22.31 -10.38 3.94
N ASP A 257 -23.50 -10.35 4.54
CA ASP A 257 -24.74 -10.89 3.97
C ASP A 257 -24.67 -12.36 3.54
N GLY A 258 -23.85 -13.17 4.22
CA GLY A 258 -23.70 -14.60 3.90
C GLY A 258 -22.80 -14.88 2.69
N ASN A 259 -22.15 -13.86 2.12
CA ASN A 259 -21.26 -14.02 0.99
C ASN A 259 -19.87 -14.51 1.41
N LEU A 260 -19.13 -15.09 0.45
CA LEU A 260 -17.70 -15.38 0.62
C LEU A 260 -16.92 -14.10 1.01
N PRO A 261 -15.79 -14.25 1.74
CA PRO A 261 -14.89 -13.14 2.03
C PRO A 261 -14.56 -12.29 0.81
N LEU A 262 -14.48 -10.97 0.99
CA LEU A 262 -14.35 -9.99 -0.10
C LEU A 262 -13.12 -10.26 -0.99
N LEU A 263 -11.98 -10.65 -0.42
CA LEU A 263 -10.77 -10.92 -1.20
C LEU A 263 -10.95 -12.08 -2.18
N ILE A 264 -11.73 -13.10 -1.80
CA ILE A 264 -12.09 -14.23 -2.68
C ILE A 264 -13.03 -13.74 -3.78
N ARG A 265 -14.01 -12.91 -3.43
CA ARG A 265 -14.91 -12.29 -4.40
C ARG A 265 -14.15 -11.40 -5.39
N MET A 266 -13.07 -10.73 -4.97
CA MET A 266 -12.18 -9.95 -5.85
C MET A 266 -11.24 -10.80 -6.69
N ALA A 267 -11.15 -12.11 -6.44
CA ALA A 267 -10.41 -13.06 -7.26
C ALA A 267 -11.32 -13.81 -8.26
N THR A 268 -12.59 -13.41 -8.40
CA THR A 268 -13.54 -14.00 -9.34
C THR A 268 -14.38 -12.93 -10.02
N ASP A 269 -14.97 -13.26 -11.17
CA ASP A 269 -15.97 -12.40 -11.81
C ASP A 269 -17.37 -12.77 -11.36
N SER A 270 -18.11 -11.78 -10.86
CA SER A 270 -19.51 -11.90 -10.46
C SER A 270 -20.43 -11.14 -11.43
N PHE A 271 -21.75 -11.19 -11.22
CA PHE A 271 -22.69 -10.38 -12.00
C PHE A 271 -22.49 -8.87 -11.74
N ASN A 272 -22.29 -8.50 -10.48
CA ASN A 272 -22.17 -7.11 -10.05
C ASN A 272 -20.81 -6.51 -10.41
N PHE A 273 -19.73 -7.25 -10.17
CA PHE A 273 -18.35 -6.78 -10.38
C PHE A 273 -17.54 -7.81 -11.17
N LYS A 274 -16.80 -7.32 -12.17
CA LYS A 274 -15.95 -8.11 -13.04
C LYS A 274 -14.46 -7.87 -12.71
N PHE A 275 -14.04 -8.23 -11.50
CA PHE A 275 -12.70 -7.92 -10.99
C PHE A 275 -11.57 -8.56 -11.81
N ILE A 276 -11.72 -9.82 -12.23
CA ILE A 276 -10.72 -10.52 -13.04
C ILE A 276 -10.71 -9.96 -14.46
N SER A 277 -11.88 -9.70 -15.06
CA SER A 277 -11.93 -9.03 -16.37
C SER A 277 -11.31 -7.63 -16.33
N ALA A 278 -11.57 -6.85 -15.28
CA ALA A 278 -11.01 -5.52 -15.09
C ALA A 278 -9.48 -5.54 -14.99
N LEU A 279 -8.92 -6.46 -14.20
CA LEU A 279 -7.47 -6.66 -14.13
C LEU A 279 -6.89 -7.16 -15.46
N ASN A 280 -7.60 -8.06 -16.15
CA ASN A 280 -7.17 -8.58 -17.45
C ASN A 280 -7.07 -7.49 -18.52
N ALA A 281 -7.90 -6.45 -18.44
CA ALA A 281 -7.91 -5.36 -19.40
C ALA A 281 -6.60 -4.54 -19.40
N PHE A 282 -5.88 -4.47 -18.27
CA PHE A 282 -4.59 -3.79 -18.21
C PHE A 282 -3.56 -4.47 -19.10
N LYS A 283 -2.88 -3.71 -19.96
CA LYS A 283 -1.81 -4.24 -20.84
C LYS A 283 -0.67 -4.88 -20.05
N ARG A 284 -0.33 -4.31 -18.90
CA ARG A 284 0.74 -4.81 -18.01
C ARG A 284 0.25 -4.90 -16.57
N ARG A 285 0.47 -6.04 -15.93
CA ARG A 285 0.23 -6.28 -14.50
C ARG A 285 1.53 -6.69 -13.84
N VAL A 286 1.87 -6.02 -12.74
CA VAL A 286 3.14 -6.26 -12.04
C VAL A 286 2.94 -6.36 -10.54
N ALA A 287 3.57 -7.36 -9.93
CA ALA A 287 3.63 -7.56 -8.50
C ALA A 287 5.08 -7.48 -8.02
N TYR A 288 5.44 -6.36 -7.37
CA TYR A 288 6.71 -6.20 -6.68
C TYR A 288 6.60 -6.76 -5.26
N ALA A 289 7.44 -7.74 -4.93
CA ALA A 289 7.37 -8.48 -3.68
C ALA A 289 8.71 -8.47 -2.96
N ASN A 290 8.70 -8.14 -1.67
CA ASN A 290 9.90 -8.27 -0.85
C ASN A 290 10.16 -9.74 -0.53
N VAL A 291 11.35 -10.24 -0.87
CA VAL A 291 11.80 -11.61 -0.57
C VAL A 291 12.04 -11.79 0.93
N ASN A 292 12.59 -10.76 1.58
CA ASN A 292 13.02 -10.80 2.97
C ASN A 292 12.67 -9.51 3.71
N PHE A 293 12.60 -9.59 5.04
CA PHE A 293 12.47 -8.48 5.99
C PHE A 293 11.20 -7.62 5.87
N ASP A 294 10.25 -8.01 5.01
CA ASP A 294 8.89 -7.51 5.08
C ASP A 294 8.10 -8.34 6.10
N TYR A 295 7.95 -7.76 7.29
CA TYR A 295 7.20 -8.37 8.39
C TYR A 295 5.69 -8.10 8.30
N MET A 296 5.26 -7.21 7.40
CA MET A 296 3.86 -6.84 7.24
C MET A 296 3.19 -7.69 6.16
N VAL A 297 3.88 -7.90 5.03
CA VAL A 297 3.32 -8.62 3.89
C VAL A 297 4.31 -9.66 3.39
N GLY A 298 3.85 -10.91 3.36
CA GLY A 298 4.67 -12.04 2.94
C GLY A 298 4.99 -12.07 1.45
N TRP A 299 6.13 -12.67 1.12
CA TRP A 299 6.56 -12.88 -0.26
C TRP A 299 5.49 -13.60 -1.10
N ARG A 300 4.93 -14.72 -0.60
CA ARG A 300 3.90 -15.51 -1.31
C ARG A 300 2.68 -14.69 -1.71
N THR A 301 2.09 -14.00 -0.74
CA THR A 301 0.89 -13.19 -0.94
C THR A 301 1.18 -11.98 -1.82
N SER A 302 2.34 -11.33 -1.67
CA SER A 302 2.71 -10.18 -2.52
C SER A 302 3.13 -10.54 -3.93
N SER A 303 3.66 -11.74 -4.18
CA SER A 303 3.98 -12.22 -5.52
C SER A 303 2.85 -13.01 -6.18
N ILE A 304 1.77 -13.34 -5.48
CA ILE A 304 0.70 -14.25 -5.99
C ILE A 304 1.32 -15.59 -6.43
N ARG A 305 1.98 -16.27 -5.48
CA ARG A 305 2.65 -17.57 -5.70
C ARG A 305 2.40 -18.53 -4.55
N ARG A 306 2.34 -19.82 -4.87
CA ARG A 306 2.42 -20.91 -3.90
C ARG A 306 3.81 -21.03 -3.27
N PRO A 307 3.95 -21.68 -2.10
CA PRO A 307 5.26 -21.89 -1.49
C PRO A 307 6.28 -22.59 -2.39
N ASN A 308 5.84 -23.55 -3.21
CA ASN A 308 6.68 -24.31 -4.13
C ASN A 308 7.00 -23.58 -5.45
N GLU A 309 6.28 -22.50 -5.76
CA GLU A 309 6.50 -21.64 -6.92
C GLU A 309 7.49 -20.51 -6.62
N LEU A 310 7.81 -20.25 -5.35
CA LEU A 310 8.79 -19.24 -4.98
C LEU A 310 10.19 -19.61 -5.50
N PRO A 311 10.92 -18.65 -6.10
CA PRO A 311 12.31 -18.85 -6.48
C PRO A 311 13.16 -19.33 -5.30
N LYS A 312 14.06 -20.27 -5.56
CA LYS A 312 14.97 -20.72 -4.51
C LYS A 312 15.96 -19.59 -4.19
N PRO A 313 16.21 -19.27 -2.90
CA PRO A 313 17.06 -18.13 -2.53
C PRO A 313 18.47 -18.15 -3.13
N ASN A 314 19.02 -19.34 -3.39
CA ASN A 314 20.33 -19.53 -4.00
C ASN A 314 20.38 -19.27 -5.52
N LEU A 315 19.23 -19.08 -6.17
CA LEU A 315 19.11 -18.75 -7.60
C LEU A 315 18.79 -17.27 -7.82
N LEU A 316 18.63 -16.49 -6.74
CA LEU A 316 18.39 -15.06 -6.81
C LEU A 316 19.70 -14.36 -7.21
N ALA A 317 19.65 -13.58 -8.29
CA ALA A 317 20.77 -12.85 -8.82
C ALA A 317 20.40 -11.38 -8.95
N THR A 318 21.28 -10.52 -8.47
CA THR A 318 21.03 -9.08 -8.49
C THR A 318 21.08 -8.53 -9.91
N ASP A 319 20.09 -7.71 -10.29
CA ASP A 319 20.10 -6.99 -11.55
C ASP A 319 21.26 -5.98 -11.57
N PRO A 320 22.04 -5.90 -12.67
CA PRO A 320 23.20 -5.01 -12.75
C PRO A 320 22.84 -3.52 -12.72
N ASN A 321 21.64 -3.15 -13.18
CA ASN A 321 21.17 -1.76 -13.21
C ASN A 321 20.34 -1.42 -11.96
N TYR A 322 19.71 -2.42 -11.34
CA TYR A 322 18.84 -2.25 -10.17
C TYR A 322 19.25 -3.19 -9.03
N PRO A 323 20.20 -2.77 -8.17
CA PRO A 323 20.83 -3.61 -7.14
C PRO A 323 19.89 -4.28 -6.12
N HIS A 324 18.64 -3.87 -6.01
CA HIS A 324 17.67 -4.51 -5.12
C HIS A 324 16.69 -5.44 -5.84
N ILE A 325 16.66 -5.45 -7.17
CA ILE A 325 15.90 -6.41 -7.96
C ILE A 325 16.71 -7.70 -8.04
N VAL A 326 16.18 -8.80 -7.51
CA VAL A 326 16.91 -10.07 -7.38
C VAL A 326 16.35 -11.21 -8.20
N TYR A 327 15.13 -11.04 -8.73
CA TYR A 327 14.53 -11.94 -9.70
C TYR A 327 13.35 -11.27 -10.40
N VAL A 328 13.21 -11.50 -11.70
CA VAL A 328 12.07 -11.06 -12.50
C VAL A 328 11.51 -12.26 -13.24
N GLU A 329 10.24 -12.59 -12.95
CA GLU A 329 9.48 -13.53 -13.72
C GLU A 329 8.63 -12.76 -14.73
N HIS A 330 9.02 -12.82 -15.99
CA HIS A 330 8.15 -12.40 -17.08
C HIS A 330 7.14 -13.53 -17.32
N GLY A 331 5.84 -13.23 -17.22
CA GLY A 331 4.77 -14.21 -17.38
C GLY A 331 4.86 -14.91 -18.74
N ASN A 332 5.56 -16.04 -18.80
CA ASN A 332 5.74 -16.81 -20.02
C ASN A 332 4.54 -17.74 -20.18
N VAL A 333 4.01 -17.80 -21.41
CA VAL A 333 2.81 -18.56 -21.79
C VAL A 333 3.04 -20.09 -21.73
N ASP A 334 4.28 -20.54 -21.57
CA ASP A 334 4.65 -21.94 -21.56
C ASP A 334 5.10 -22.41 -20.16
N ASN A 335 4.13 -22.82 -19.34
CA ASN A 335 4.33 -24.05 -18.59
C ASN A 335 2.99 -24.72 -18.27
N GLY A 336 2.90 -25.95 -18.76
CA GLY A 336 1.65 -26.67 -18.94
C GLY A 336 0.88 -26.94 -17.65
N SER A 337 -0.42 -27.10 -17.85
CA SER A 337 -1.29 -28.01 -17.09
C SER A 337 -0.93 -28.15 -15.62
N CYS A 338 -1.71 -27.47 -14.75
CA CYS A 338 -1.86 -27.87 -13.36
C CYS A 338 -2.21 -29.36 -13.28
N LYS A 339 -1.20 -30.21 -13.15
CA LYS A 339 -1.37 -31.56 -12.63
C LYS A 339 -1.58 -31.40 -11.14
N SER A 340 -2.86 -31.29 -10.74
CA SER A 340 -3.28 -31.54 -9.37
C SER A 340 -2.68 -32.87 -8.93
N THR A 341 -1.69 -32.81 -8.05
CA THR A 341 -1.09 -34.01 -7.45
C THR A 341 -1.30 -33.95 -5.95
N SER A 342 -2.23 -34.81 -5.51
CA SER A 342 -2.39 -35.45 -4.21
C SER A 342 -2.59 -34.64 -2.93
N ALA A 343 -3.81 -34.81 -2.40
CA ALA A 343 -4.12 -35.38 -1.09
C ALA A 343 -3.18 -34.98 0.07
N VAL A 344 -3.44 -33.81 0.64
CA VAL A 344 -3.02 -33.44 1.99
C VAL A 344 -4.25 -33.00 2.76
N VAL A 345 -4.32 -33.39 4.04
CA VAL A 345 -5.42 -33.15 4.98
C VAL A 345 -5.95 -31.72 4.85
N LYS A 346 -7.22 -31.59 4.45
CA LYS A 346 -7.90 -30.32 4.14
C LYS A 346 -8.12 -29.51 5.42
N ASP A 347 -7.33 -28.46 5.60
CA ASP A 347 -7.70 -27.32 6.43
C ASP A 347 -8.51 -26.35 5.56
N GLU A 348 -9.69 -25.92 6.02
CA GLU A 348 -10.57 -24.96 5.32
C GLU A 348 -9.81 -23.69 4.90
N ASN A 349 -8.75 -23.33 5.64
CA ASN A 349 -7.91 -22.16 5.36
C ASN A 349 -7.07 -22.31 4.07
N THR A 350 -6.63 -23.53 3.73
CA THR A 350 -5.83 -23.78 2.51
C THR A 350 -6.71 -23.63 1.27
N ASP A 351 -8.00 -23.93 1.39
CA ASP A 351 -8.94 -23.89 0.27
C ASP A 351 -9.17 -22.45 -0.23
N LEU A 352 -9.38 -21.50 0.68
CA LEU A 352 -9.64 -20.10 0.32
C LEU A 352 -8.43 -19.40 -0.32
N GLU A 353 -7.22 -19.66 0.18
CA GLU A 353 -5.98 -19.13 -0.43
C GLU A 353 -5.78 -19.72 -1.85
N GLU A 354 -6.05 -21.02 -2.03
CA GLU A 354 -5.96 -21.69 -3.33
C GLU A 354 -7.01 -21.19 -4.32
N GLU A 355 -8.24 -20.88 -3.89
CA GLU A 355 -9.25 -20.24 -4.74
C GLU A 355 -8.77 -18.89 -5.26
N MET A 356 -8.18 -18.05 -4.39
CA MET A 356 -7.63 -16.76 -4.80
C MET A 356 -6.42 -16.91 -5.73
N LEU A 357 -5.53 -17.88 -5.46
CA LEU A 357 -4.41 -18.21 -6.34
C LEU A 357 -4.89 -18.67 -7.72
N HIS A 358 -5.92 -19.50 -7.78
CA HIS A 358 -6.53 -19.94 -9.04
C HIS A 358 -7.17 -18.75 -9.78
N GLY A 359 -7.91 -17.90 -9.07
CA GLY A 359 -8.54 -16.70 -9.63
C GLY A 359 -7.53 -15.73 -10.25
N LEU A 360 -6.57 -15.28 -9.45
CA LEU A 360 -5.57 -14.29 -9.85
C LEU A 360 -4.50 -14.87 -10.79
N GLY A 361 -4.19 -16.15 -10.66
CA GLY A 361 -3.20 -16.87 -11.47
C GLY A 361 -3.64 -17.17 -12.90
N GLN A 362 -4.93 -16.98 -13.22
CA GLN A 362 -5.42 -17.00 -14.60
C GLN A 362 -4.87 -15.84 -15.44
N LEU A 363 -4.39 -14.78 -14.79
CA LEU A 363 -3.85 -13.60 -15.45
C LEU A 363 -2.33 -13.69 -15.57
N LEU A 364 -1.79 -13.17 -16.68
CA LEU A 364 -0.35 -12.99 -16.82
C LEU A 364 0.11 -11.85 -15.91
N TRP A 365 0.87 -12.20 -14.87
CA TRP A 365 1.55 -11.27 -13.97
C TRP A 365 3.05 -11.29 -14.25
N GLU A 366 3.64 -10.11 -14.39
CA GLU A 366 5.07 -9.95 -14.16
C GLU A 366 5.31 -9.89 -12.66
N ARG A 367 6.25 -10.68 -12.15
CA ARG A 367 6.54 -10.74 -10.72
C ARG A 367 7.98 -10.36 -10.48
N VAL A 368 8.19 -9.29 -9.73
CA VAL A 368 9.49 -8.69 -9.48
C VAL A 368 9.83 -8.86 -8.01
N ASP A 369 10.83 -9.67 -7.72
CA ASP A 369 11.27 -9.95 -6.37
C ASP A 369 12.38 -9.00 -5.96
N VAL A 370 12.19 -8.34 -4.82
CA VAL A 370 13.04 -7.28 -4.29
C VAL A 370 13.70 -7.73 -2.99
N SER A 371 14.99 -7.48 -2.82
CA SER A 371 15.69 -7.78 -1.57
C SER A 371 16.57 -6.63 -1.11
N PHE A 372 16.30 -6.16 0.11
CA PHE A 372 17.13 -5.18 0.83
C PHE A 372 18.16 -5.84 1.75
N HIS A 373 18.49 -7.12 1.56
CA HIS A 373 19.35 -7.87 2.48
C HIS A 373 20.69 -7.18 2.78
N ASN A 374 21.29 -6.52 1.77
CA ASN A 374 22.56 -5.82 1.90
C ASN A 374 22.42 -4.36 2.38
N SER A 375 21.18 -3.87 2.52
CA SER A 375 20.88 -2.50 2.98
C SER A 375 20.71 -2.44 4.50
N LYS A 376 20.99 -1.27 5.09
CA LYS A 376 20.63 -0.96 6.49
C LYS A 376 19.11 -0.71 6.65
N GLN A 377 18.43 -0.33 5.57
CA GLN A 377 16.98 -0.09 5.51
C GLN A 377 16.16 -1.38 5.42
N ARG A 378 16.82 -2.56 5.46
CA ARG A 378 16.15 -3.89 5.45
C ARG A 378 15.05 -4.03 6.49
N TYR A 379 15.22 -3.46 7.69
CA TYR A 379 14.24 -3.56 8.78
C TYR A 379 12.96 -2.75 8.52
N VAL A 380 12.99 -1.86 7.52
CA VAL A 380 11.85 -1.09 7.04
C VAL A 380 11.60 -1.37 5.55
N ALA A 381 11.94 -2.58 5.08
CA ALA A 381 11.80 -3.02 3.68
C ALA A 381 10.40 -2.77 3.10
N HIS A 382 9.36 -2.95 3.93
CA HIS A 382 7.97 -2.70 3.54
C HIS A 382 7.74 -1.29 3.00
N ASN A 383 8.35 -0.28 3.63
CA ASN A 383 8.23 1.12 3.20
C ASN A 383 9.37 1.55 2.27
N THR A 384 10.50 0.85 2.34
CA THR A 384 11.67 1.09 1.48
C THR A 384 11.35 0.81 0.02
N ILE A 385 10.60 -0.27 -0.25
CA ILE A 385 10.26 -0.69 -1.63
C ILE A 385 9.55 0.39 -2.46
N GLN A 386 8.81 1.31 -1.82
CA GLN A 386 8.13 2.44 -2.47
C GLN A 386 8.81 3.80 -2.21
N VAL A 387 9.88 3.85 -1.42
CA VAL A 387 10.55 5.09 -0.98
C VAL A 387 9.60 6.03 -0.24
N LYS A 388 8.89 5.53 0.78
CA LYS A 388 7.88 6.30 1.54
C LYS A 388 8.37 7.66 2.06
N THR A 389 9.64 7.72 2.45
CA THR A 389 10.27 8.95 2.96
C THR A 389 11.72 8.91 2.55
N TYR A 390 12.12 9.79 1.62
CA TYR A 390 13.43 9.69 0.97
C TYR A 390 14.60 9.58 1.94
N TRP A 391 14.62 10.35 3.03
CA TRP A 391 15.70 10.30 4.02
C TRP A 391 15.85 8.94 4.75
N LEU A 392 14.77 8.17 4.89
CA LEU A 392 14.77 6.86 5.57
C LEU A 392 14.74 5.66 4.61
N HIS A 393 14.29 5.89 3.38
CA HIS A 393 13.87 4.84 2.45
C HIS A 393 14.55 4.98 1.08
N SER A 394 15.63 5.76 0.98
CA SER A 394 16.35 6.06 -0.26
C SER A 394 16.86 4.85 -1.02
N ASP A 395 17.08 3.72 -0.34
CA ASP A 395 17.69 2.55 -0.96
C ASP A 395 16.73 1.90 -1.96
N GLY A 396 15.41 2.06 -1.82
CA GLY A 396 14.44 1.58 -2.80
C GLY A 396 14.29 2.45 -4.04
N LYS A 397 15.11 3.49 -4.22
CA LYS A 397 15.04 4.38 -5.39
C LYS A 397 15.18 3.62 -6.71
N ASP A 398 16.05 2.61 -6.75
CA ASP A 398 16.31 1.80 -7.94
C ASP A 398 15.10 0.92 -8.28
N VAL A 399 14.35 0.47 -7.29
CA VAL A 399 13.06 -0.23 -7.48
C VAL A 399 12.03 0.69 -8.15
N VAL A 400 11.92 1.95 -7.69
CA VAL A 400 11.06 2.97 -8.32
C VAL A 400 11.50 3.25 -9.75
N PHE A 401 12.81 3.35 -10.00
CA PHE A 401 13.33 3.52 -11.36
C PHE A 401 13.05 2.29 -12.25
N HIS A 402 13.26 1.06 -11.75
CA HIS A 402 12.93 -0.17 -12.48
C HIS A 402 11.46 -0.17 -12.94
N MET A 403 10.53 0.18 -12.04
CA MET A 403 9.11 0.33 -12.39
C MET A 403 8.92 1.35 -13.53
N MET A 404 9.54 2.52 -13.42
CA MET A 404 9.40 3.60 -14.38
C MET A 404 10.04 3.25 -15.74
N ASP A 405 11.21 2.61 -15.77
CA ASP A 405 11.88 2.16 -16.99
C ASP A 405 11.05 1.14 -17.79
N HIS A 406 10.19 0.37 -17.11
CA HIS A 406 9.34 -0.64 -17.74
C HIS A 406 7.86 -0.20 -17.83
N PHE A 407 7.57 1.09 -17.59
CA PHE A 407 6.20 1.60 -17.57
C PHE A 407 5.62 1.75 -18.98
N CYS A 408 4.43 1.19 -19.24
CA CYS A 408 3.76 1.34 -20.53
C CYS A 408 3.07 2.72 -20.61
N LEU A 409 3.45 3.55 -21.59
CA LEU A 409 2.91 4.90 -21.79
C LEU A 409 1.71 4.99 -22.71
#